data_AF-A0AAW5WT53-F1
#
_entry.id   AF-A0AAW5WT53-F1
#
_cell.length_a   1.000
_cell.length_b   1.000
_cell.length_c   1.000
_cell.angle_alpha   90.00
_cell.angle_beta   90.00
_cell.angle_gamma   90.00
#
_symmetry.space_group_name_H-M   'P 1'
#
loop_
_entity.id
_entity.type
_entity.pdbx_description
1 polymer ?
#
loop_
_entity_poly.entity_id
_entity_poly.type
_entity_poly.pdbx_seq_one_letter_code
_entity_poly.pdbx_strand_id
1 'polypeptide(L)'
;MEQADYQQLNGIALAYLGDAVYEVFIRQHLLSQGLAKPTKLQHIATHYVSAKAQAALIDLMKQDDILTEDEWSYFKRGRNANSHTHAKHTSVLTYRISTGFEAMMGYLQLAGKQDRIEELAEWCIQQVEAGRTKHEN
;
A
#
# COMPACT_ATOMS: atom_id res chain seq x y z
N MET A 1 -9.22 21.54 -12.59
CA MET A 1 -8.30 20.50 -13.11
C MET A 1 -9.13 19.58 -13.97
N GLU A 2 -8.71 19.35 -15.21
CA GLU A 2 -9.28 18.31 -16.05
C GLU A 2 -9.13 16.99 -15.30
N GLN A 3 -10.23 16.28 -15.06
CA GLN A 3 -10.22 14.98 -14.41
C GLN A 3 -9.47 14.04 -15.34
N ALA A 4 -8.19 13.77 -15.07
CA ALA A 4 -7.47 12.72 -15.77
C ALA A 4 -8.31 11.44 -15.63
N ASP A 5 -8.64 10.81 -16.75
CA ASP A 5 -9.38 9.55 -16.76
C ASP A 5 -8.52 8.49 -16.07
N TYR A 6 -8.70 8.35 -14.77
CA TYR A 6 -7.92 7.47 -13.91
C TYR A 6 -8.09 6.00 -14.32
N GLN A 7 -9.13 5.69 -15.11
CA GLN A 7 -9.31 4.37 -15.70
C GLN A 7 -8.27 4.09 -16.79
N GLN A 8 -7.70 5.11 -17.41
CA GLN A 8 -6.65 5.00 -18.44
C GLN A 8 -5.23 5.09 -17.89
N LEU A 9 -5.06 5.46 -16.62
CA LEU A 9 -3.74 5.48 -16.01
C LEU A 9 -3.16 4.07 -15.87
N ASN A 10 -1.87 3.95 -16.18
CA ASN A 10 -1.14 2.71 -16.00
C ASN A 10 -0.88 2.45 -14.50
N GLY A 11 -0.62 1.17 -14.16
CA GLY A 11 -0.43 0.76 -12.77
C GLY A 11 0.73 1.46 -12.05
N ILE A 12 1.79 1.86 -12.77
CA ILE A 12 2.95 2.55 -12.18
C ILE A 12 2.57 3.98 -11.77
N ALA A 13 1.82 4.70 -12.61
CA ALA A 13 1.35 6.05 -12.31
C ALA A 13 0.39 6.06 -11.10
N LEU A 14 -0.48 5.06 -11.00
CA LEU A 14 -1.34 4.87 -9.83
C LEU A 14 -0.52 4.57 -8.57
N ALA A 15 0.47 3.67 -8.68
CA ALA A 15 1.35 3.32 -7.56
C ALA A 15 2.14 4.53 -7.05
N TYR A 16 2.66 5.34 -7.96
CA TYR A 16 3.36 6.58 -7.59
C TYR A 16 2.53 7.51 -6.70
N LEU A 17 1.24 7.68 -7.02
CA LEU A 17 0.34 8.46 -6.17
C LEU A 17 0.00 7.73 -4.87
N GLY A 18 -0.31 6.44 -4.95
CA GLY A 18 -0.77 5.66 -3.81
C GLY A 18 0.29 5.46 -2.72
N ASP A 19 1.57 5.40 -3.08
CA ASP A 19 2.68 5.42 -2.12
C ASP A 19 2.61 6.68 -1.24
N ALA A 20 2.47 7.86 -1.85
CA ALA A 20 2.33 9.11 -1.11
C ALA A 20 1.05 9.17 -0.26
N VAL A 21 -0.07 8.64 -0.77
CA VAL A 21 -1.33 8.56 -0.02
C VAL A 21 -1.13 7.75 1.25
N TYR A 22 -0.65 6.51 1.14
CA TYR A 22 -0.48 5.63 2.29
C TYR A 22 0.60 6.12 3.26
N GLU A 23 1.72 6.65 2.77
CA GLU A 23 2.81 7.20 3.58
C GLU A 23 2.33 8.34 4.50
N VAL A 24 1.44 9.21 4.01
CA VAL A 24 0.88 10.30 4.83
C VAL A 24 0.07 9.76 6.00
N PHE A 25 -0.78 8.74 5.79
CA PHE A 25 -1.54 8.10 6.85
C PHE A 25 -0.65 7.52 7.94
N ILE A 26 0.38 6.76 7.54
CA ILE A 26 1.31 6.16 8.50
C ILE A 26 2.06 7.25 9.28
N ARG A 27 2.54 8.30 8.61
CA ARG A 27 3.23 9.40 9.29
C ARG A 27 2.32 10.13 10.27
N GLN A 28 1.06 10.38 9.91
CA GLN A 28 0.08 11.00 10.81
C GLN A 28 -0.19 10.13 12.03
N HIS A 29 -0.37 8.82 11.83
CA HIS A 29 -0.53 7.87 12.94
C HIS A 29 0.68 7.88 13.88
N LEU A 30 1.89 7.79 13.35
CA LEU A 30 3.09 7.78 14.20
C LEU A 30 3.27 9.10 14.97
N LEU A 31 2.95 10.24 14.35
CA LEU A 31 2.98 11.53 15.02
C LEU A 31 1.89 11.65 16.10
N SER A 32 0.69 11.08 15.88
CA SER A 32 -0.40 11.09 16.85
C SER A 32 -0.09 10.25 18.10
N GLN A 33 0.77 9.22 17.97
CA GLN A 33 1.32 8.46 19.10
C GLN A 33 2.42 9.20 19.88
N GLY A 34 2.70 10.48 19.56
CA GLY A 34 3.70 11.29 20.25
C GLY A 34 5.16 10.98 19.87
N LEU A 35 5.39 10.24 18.78
CA LEU A 35 6.74 9.96 18.28
C LEU A 35 7.27 11.18 17.52
N ALA A 36 8.34 11.81 18.01
CA ALA A 36 8.89 13.02 17.40
C ALA A 36 10.35 12.91 16.91
N LYS A 37 11.05 11.80 17.20
CA LYS A 37 12.45 11.63 16.78
C LYS A 37 12.52 11.09 15.34
N PRO A 38 13.09 11.83 14.36
CA PRO A 38 13.05 11.43 12.95
C PRO A 38 13.61 10.04 12.65
N THR A 39 14.72 9.67 13.28
CA THR A 39 15.33 8.33 13.10
C THR A 39 14.44 7.20 13.60
N LYS A 40 13.70 7.43 14.69
CA LYS A 40 12.72 6.47 15.21
C LYS A 40 11.48 6.40 14.32
N LEU A 41 10.98 7.55 13.86
CA LEU A 41 9.84 7.61 12.95
C LEU A 41 10.09 6.80 11.69
N GLN A 42 11.24 7.02 11.02
CA GLN A 42 11.58 6.27 9.81
C GLN A 42 11.69 4.77 10.09
N HIS A 43 12.39 4.39 11.17
CA HIS A 43 12.56 2.97 11.51
C HIS A 43 11.20 2.28 11.74
N ILE A 44 10.29 2.91 12.48
CA ILE A 44 8.97 2.33 12.77
C ILE A 44 8.09 2.35 11.51
N ALA A 45 8.10 3.43 10.73
CA ALA A 45 7.34 3.52 9.47
C ALA A 45 7.64 2.37 8.52
N THR A 46 8.90 1.90 8.42
CA THR A 46 9.25 0.76 7.55
C THR A 46 8.47 -0.53 7.84
N HIS A 47 7.94 -0.69 9.07
CA HIS A 47 7.13 -1.85 9.45
C HIS A 47 5.73 -1.80 8.80
N TYR A 48 5.30 -0.64 8.35
CA TYR A 48 4.02 -0.41 7.68
C TYR A 48 4.20 -0.28 6.16
N VAL A 49 5.23 0.46 5.72
CA VAL A 49 5.35 0.94 4.33
C VAL A 49 6.33 0.14 3.48
N SER A 50 7.12 -0.77 4.06
CA SER A 50 8.04 -1.57 3.24
C SER A 50 7.30 -2.52 2.30
N ALA A 51 7.92 -2.85 1.15
CA ALA A 51 7.34 -3.78 0.19
C ALA A 51 6.98 -5.15 0.81
N LYS A 52 7.75 -5.60 1.80
CA LYS A 52 7.43 -6.82 2.56
C LYS A 52 6.18 -6.66 3.41
N ALA A 53 6.04 -5.54 4.12
CA ALA A 53 4.86 -5.25 4.94
C ALA A 53 3.61 -5.15 4.06
N GLN A 54 3.68 -4.38 2.96
CA GLN A 54 2.57 -4.25 2.01
C GLN A 54 2.20 -5.60 1.37
N ALA A 55 3.17 -6.46 1.06
CA ALA A 55 2.88 -7.79 0.54
C ALA A 55 2.17 -8.67 1.57
N ALA A 56 2.63 -8.68 2.83
CA ALA A 56 1.96 -9.39 3.91
C ALA A 56 0.53 -8.86 4.14
N LEU A 57 0.34 -7.53 4.09
CA LEU A 57 -0.98 -6.90 4.21
C LEU A 57 -1.95 -7.35 3.11
N ILE A 58 -1.50 -7.43 1.85
CA ILE A 58 -2.33 -7.95 0.75
C ILE A 58 -2.71 -9.42 0.96
N ASP A 59 -1.79 -10.25 1.45
CA ASP A 59 -2.08 -11.65 1.76
C ASP A 59 -3.15 -11.77 2.87
N LEU A 60 -3.09 -10.91 3.88
CA LEU A 60 -4.09 -10.83 4.95
C LEU A 60 -5.43 -10.29 4.42
N MET A 61 -5.42 -9.24 3.59
CA MET A 61 -6.64 -8.69 2.97
C MET A 61 -7.39 -9.73 2.13
N LYS A 62 -6.64 -10.65 1.50
CA LYS A 62 -7.21 -11.79 0.78
C LYS A 62 -7.79 -12.86 1.71
N GLN A 63 -7.14 -13.12 2.85
CA GLN A 63 -7.62 -14.12 3.82
C GLN A 63 -8.87 -13.64 4.55
N ASP A 64 -8.93 -12.34 4.83
CA ASP A 64 -9.99 -11.71 5.62
C ASP A 64 -11.10 -11.09 4.73
N ASP A 65 -11.08 -11.33 3.41
CA ASP A 65 -12.04 -10.84 2.42
C ASP A 65 -12.30 -9.31 2.49
N ILE A 66 -11.24 -8.53 2.67
CA ILE A 66 -11.33 -7.09 2.91
C ILE A 66 -11.62 -6.29 1.64
N LEU A 67 -11.08 -6.72 0.50
CA LEU A 67 -11.11 -5.95 -0.75
C LEU A 67 -12.26 -6.35 -1.67
N THR A 68 -12.84 -5.33 -2.30
CA THR A 68 -13.84 -5.47 -3.38
C THR A 68 -13.21 -5.95 -4.69
N GLU A 69 -14.05 -6.37 -5.64
CA GLU A 69 -13.59 -6.81 -6.96
C GLU A 69 -12.86 -5.70 -7.74
N ASP A 70 -13.34 -4.45 -7.65
CA ASP A 70 -12.72 -3.28 -8.28
C ASP A 70 -11.32 -3.01 -7.68
N GLU A 71 -11.21 -3.04 -6.36
CA GLU A 71 -9.93 -2.86 -5.65
C GLU A 71 -8.92 -3.94 -6.05
N TRP A 72 -9.37 -5.20 -6.15
CA TRP A 72 -8.55 -6.29 -6.68
C TRP A 72 -8.13 -6.07 -8.13
N SER A 73 -8.97 -5.47 -8.96
CA SER A 73 -8.67 -5.16 -10.36
C SER A 73 -7.53 -4.14 -10.47
N TYR A 74 -7.59 -3.05 -9.71
CA TYR A 74 -6.54 -2.03 -9.69
C TYR A 74 -5.25 -2.54 -9.02
N PHE A 75 -5.36 -3.37 -7.98
CA PHE A 75 -4.21 -4.10 -7.43
C PHE A 75 -3.51 -4.93 -8.51
N LYS A 76 -4.26 -5.76 -9.26
CA LYS A 76 -3.70 -6.61 -10.32
C LYS A 76 -3.06 -5.77 -11.43
N ARG A 77 -3.62 -4.60 -11.74
CA ARG A 77 -3.07 -3.64 -12.71
C ARG A 77 -1.69 -3.13 -12.29
N GLY A 78 -1.52 -2.72 -11.03
CA GLY A 78 -0.22 -2.35 -10.47
C GLY A 78 0.76 -3.52 -10.46
N ARG A 79 0.33 -4.67 -9.93
CA ARG A 79 1.16 -5.88 -9.82
C ARG A 79 1.66 -6.41 -11.16
N ASN A 80 0.89 -6.23 -12.22
CA ASN A 80 1.23 -6.69 -13.56
C ASN A 80 1.93 -5.61 -14.40
N ALA A 81 2.12 -4.40 -13.88
CA ALA A 81 2.87 -3.38 -14.59
C ALA A 81 4.35 -3.78 -14.70
N ASN A 82 4.89 -3.72 -15.92
CA ASN A 82 6.24 -4.19 -16.23
C ASN A 82 7.32 -3.27 -15.62
N SER A 83 7.85 -3.60 -14.46
CA SER A 83 9.13 -3.07 -13.99
C SER A 83 10.25 -3.96 -14.52
N HIS A 84 11.02 -3.51 -15.50
CA HIS A 84 12.22 -4.21 -15.98
C HIS A 84 13.27 -4.24 -14.85
N THR A 85 13.26 -5.28 -14.01
CA THR A 85 14.20 -5.41 -12.88
C THR A 85 14.94 -6.75 -12.91
N HIS A 86 16.24 -6.72 -12.65
CA HIS A 86 17.13 -7.90 -12.59
C HIS A 86 17.24 -8.51 -11.18
N ALA A 87 16.27 -8.29 -10.29
CA ALA A 87 16.33 -8.76 -8.91
C ALA A 87 16.02 -10.26 -8.77
N LYS A 88 16.37 -10.86 -7.62
CA LYS A 88 16.02 -12.27 -7.30
C LYS A 88 14.50 -12.47 -7.36
N HIS A 89 14.04 -13.63 -7.84
CA HIS A 89 12.62 -13.92 -8.08
C HIS A 89 11.68 -13.59 -6.90
N THR A 90 12.04 -13.97 -5.66
CA THR A 90 11.25 -13.63 -4.46
C THR A 90 11.17 -12.13 -4.23
N SER A 91 12.27 -11.40 -4.44
CA SER A 91 12.30 -9.93 -4.33
C SER A 91 11.44 -9.27 -5.41
N VAL A 92 11.40 -9.84 -6.61
CA VAL A 92 10.58 -9.33 -7.72
C VAL A 92 9.09 -9.51 -7.41
N LEU A 93 8.68 -10.66 -6.88
CA LEU A 93 7.28 -10.90 -6.52
C LEU A 93 6.81 -9.95 -5.42
N THR A 94 7.57 -9.81 -4.33
CA THR A 94 7.25 -8.88 -3.24
C THR A 94 7.12 -7.44 -3.75
N TYR A 95 8.05 -7.00 -4.60
CA TYR A 95 7.99 -5.66 -5.19
C TYR A 95 6.74 -5.47 -6.05
N ARG A 96 6.40 -6.45 -6.90
CA ARG A 96 5.18 -6.40 -7.71
C ARG A 96 3.92 -6.35 -6.86
N ILE A 97 3.85 -7.11 -5.77
CA ILE A 97 2.69 -7.05 -4.86
C ILE A 97 2.59 -5.68 -4.21
N SER A 98 3.70 -5.12 -3.72
CA SER A 98 3.78 -3.76 -3.17
C SER A 98 3.31 -2.70 -4.18
N THR A 99 3.80 -2.74 -5.43
CA THR A 99 3.29 -1.85 -6.50
C THR A 99 1.80 -2.04 -6.77
N GLY A 100 1.27 -3.26 -6.62
CA GLY A 100 -0.17 -3.51 -6.67
C GLY A 100 -0.93 -2.82 -5.55
N PHE A 101 -0.45 -2.94 -4.31
CA PHE A 101 -1.02 -2.27 -3.14
C PHE A 101 -1.08 -0.76 -3.35
N GLU A 102 0.04 -0.16 -3.76
CA GLU A 102 0.14 1.27 -4.04
C GLU A 102 -0.81 1.68 -5.17
N ALA A 103 -0.91 0.90 -6.26
CA ALA A 103 -1.81 1.22 -7.36
C ALA A 103 -3.29 1.22 -6.95
N MET A 104 -3.68 0.33 -6.03
CA MET A 104 -5.02 0.33 -5.45
C MET A 104 -5.28 1.60 -4.64
N MET A 105 -4.35 2.02 -3.79
CA MET A 105 -4.47 3.26 -3.00
C MET A 105 -4.55 4.49 -3.91
N GLY A 106 -3.73 4.55 -4.96
CA GLY A 106 -3.77 5.64 -5.94
C GLY A 106 -5.09 5.69 -6.71
N TYR A 107 -5.66 4.53 -7.06
CA TYR A 107 -7.01 4.47 -7.64
C TYR A 107 -8.06 5.08 -6.71
N LEU A 108 -8.09 4.65 -5.44
CA LEU A 108 -9.08 5.15 -4.48
C LEU A 108 -8.98 6.67 -4.33
N GLN A 109 -7.76 7.21 -4.31
CA GLN A 109 -7.52 8.66 -4.23
C GLN A 109 -8.08 9.42 -5.44
N LEU A 110 -7.86 8.91 -6.66
CA LEU A 110 -8.35 9.56 -7.88
C LEU A 110 -9.86 9.37 -8.08
N ALA A 111 -10.41 8.28 -7.57
CA ALA A 111 -11.84 8.02 -7.51
C ALA A 111 -12.56 8.83 -6.42
N GLY A 112 -11.83 9.59 -5.59
CA GLY A 112 -12.39 10.40 -4.50
C GLY A 112 -12.97 9.57 -3.35
N LYS A 113 -12.54 8.30 -3.20
CA LYS A 113 -13.05 7.37 -2.19
C LYS A 113 -12.32 7.52 -0.85
N GLN A 114 -12.35 8.73 -0.29
CA GLN A 114 -11.56 9.08 0.89
C GLN A 114 -11.88 8.21 2.12
N ASP A 115 -13.16 8.01 2.44
CA ASP A 115 -13.59 7.17 3.58
C ASP A 115 -13.03 5.73 3.48
N ARG A 116 -12.95 5.20 2.26
CA ARG A 116 -12.42 3.86 2.01
C ARG A 116 -10.90 3.79 2.15
N ILE A 117 -10.19 4.86 1.81
CA ILE A 117 -8.74 4.97 2.04
C ILE A 117 -8.46 4.96 3.54
N GLU A 118 -9.24 5.73 4.31
CA GLU A 118 -9.14 5.79 5.77
C GLU A 118 -9.39 4.42 6.41
N GLU A 119 -10.47 3.74 6.02
CA GLU A 119 -10.79 2.39 6.50
C GLU A 119 -9.65 1.40 6.23
N LEU A 120 -9.12 1.36 5.00
CA LEU A 120 -8.04 0.43 4.65
C LEU A 120 -6.73 0.79 5.36
N ALA A 121 -6.41 2.08 5.51
CA ALA A 121 -5.20 2.53 6.22
C ALA A 121 -5.27 2.17 7.70
N GLU A 122 -6.40 2.40 8.36
CA GLU A 122 -6.64 2.00 9.75
C GLU A 122 -6.55 0.48 9.91
N TRP A 123 -7.17 -0.28 9.01
CA TRP A 123 -7.07 -1.73 9.02
C TRP A 123 -5.62 -2.20 8.90
N CYS A 124 -4.83 -1.61 7.99
CA CYS A 124 -3.41 -1.94 7.82
C CYS A 124 -2.61 -1.67 9.10
N ILE A 125 -2.84 -0.51 9.73
CA ILE A 125 -2.20 -0.14 10.99
C ILE A 125 -2.49 -1.20 12.06
N GLN A 126 -3.77 -1.56 12.23
CA GLN A 126 -4.19 -2.57 13.20
C GLN A 126 -3.51 -3.92 12.97
N GLN A 127 -3.39 -4.38 11.72
CA GLN A 127 -2.74 -5.66 11.43
C GLN A 127 -1.24 -5.66 11.71
N VAL A 128 -0.56 -4.55 11.40
CA VAL A 128 0.87 -4.38 11.68
C VAL A 128 1.11 -4.34 13.19
N GLU A 129 0.31 -3.58 13.93
CA GLU A 129 0.42 -3.46 15.38
C GLU A 129 0.04 -4.75 16.12
N ALA A 130 -0.93 -5.50 15.60
CA ALA A 130 -1.25 -6.85 16.06
C ALA A 130 -0.16 -7.88 15.73
N GLY A 131 0.86 -7.51 14.94
CA GLY A 131 2.00 -8.35 14.60
C GLY A 131 1.71 -9.40 13.51
N ARG A 132 0.55 -9.35 12.84
CA ARG A 132 0.16 -10.33 11.80
C ARG A 132 1.01 -10.24 10.53
N THR A 133 1.73 -9.14 10.32
CA THR A 133 2.64 -8.94 9.18
C THR A 133 4.06 -9.44 9.42
N LYS A 134 4.37 -9.90 10.64
CA LYS A 134 5.64 -10.55 10.94
C LYS A 134 5.59 -11.98 10.41
N HIS A 135 6.33 -12.27 9.35
CA HIS A 135 6.65 -13.66 9.05
C HIS A 135 7.58 -14.16 10.16
N GLU A 136 7.19 -15.26 10.83
CA GLU A 136 8.14 -16.04 11.64
C GLU A 136 9.33 -16.39 10.72
N ASN A 137 10.54 -16.04 11.16
CA ASN A 137 11.77 -16.38 10.44
C ASN A 137 12.00 -17.89 10.44
#